data_AF-A0A5N5L2I1-F1
#
_entry.id   AF-A0A5N5L2I1-F1
#
_cell.length_a   1.000
_cell.length_b   1.000
_cell.length_c   1.000
_cell.angle_alpha   90.00
_cell.angle_beta   90.00
_cell.angle_gamma   90.00
#
_symmetry.space_group_name_H-M   'P 1'
#
loop_
_entity.id
_entity.type
_entity.pdbx_description
1 polymer ?
#
loop_
_entity_poly.entity_id
_entity_poly.type
_entity_poly.pdbx_seq_one_letter_code
_entity_poly.pdbx_strand_id
1 'polypeptide(L)'
;MFSIWKSTPNLQLPAEKKEKETSQKEAFSERERTSEGSTNNKTMKAELGYCSLLLLLLTIDVWGQQSRPRPRPKPPTTRRPPKKEPEPKEPTDFPPVIIGPPSSFPDCPRECLCPASFPNALYCENRNLRKVPVIPPRTHYLYLQNNYIDSVTADPFNNATELKWVNLGNNRIRSIEKQVFQKLPNLLHLYMQRNLLKEVPSNLPAGLEQLRLSRNQISKIAPGAFNKMKDLALLDLHHNKISDSNLAKNIFKDLKNLVQLNLAHNILRKMPANIPNSISQLFLDKNNIEEIPQNYFKDFSNLAFVRLNYNQLTDKGLPKMVFNISTLLDLHLAHNNLTSVPFFNSHLEHLHLNNNNIERINGTEICPFTPFTLSEDVNDPDHVPRLRYLRLDGNHLTPPIPLDVIMCFRHLHSIVI
;
A
#
# COMPACT_ATOMS: atom_id res chain seq x y z
N MET A 1 4.49 -22.58 22.03
CA MET A 1 3.03 -22.77 21.94
C MET A 1 2.59 -22.58 20.48
N PHE A 2 3.17 -23.37 19.56
CA PHE A 2 2.90 -23.30 18.12
C PHE A 2 2.08 -24.52 17.73
N SER A 3 0.77 -24.32 17.56
CA SER A 3 -0.14 -25.22 16.86
C SER A 3 -1.43 -24.46 16.63
N ILE A 4 -1.79 -24.28 15.37
CA ILE A 4 -3.10 -24.03 14.75
C ILE A 4 -2.81 -23.29 13.44
N TRP A 5 -3.62 -23.53 12.41
CA TRP A 5 -3.41 -23.31 10.96
C TRP A 5 -2.89 -24.55 10.21
N LYS A 6 -3.56 -25.69 10.48
CA LYS A 6 -3.86 -26.67 9.43
C LYS A 6 -5.24 -26.36 8.84
N SER A 7 -5.26 -26.28 7.50
CA SER A 7 -6.33 -26.70 6.58
C SER A 7 -7.76 -26.15 6.75
N THR A 8 -8.24 -25.44 5.73
CA THR A 8 -9.60 -25.62 5.19
C THR A 8 -9.57 -25.50 3.66
N PRO A 9 -10.47 -26.20 2.94
CA PRO A 9 -10.23 -26.74 1.62
C PRO A 9 -10.67 -25.86 0.45
N ASN A 10 -10.20 -26.25 -0.74
CA ASN A 10 -10.59 -25.82 -2.08
C ASN A 10 -12.09 -25.50 -2.22
N LEU A 11 -12.38 -24.27 -2.62
CA LEU A 11 -13.59 -23.94 -3.37
C LEU A 11 -13.17 -23.63 -4.82
N GLN A 12 -13.45 -24.59 -5.70
CA GLN A 12 -13.31 -24.46 -7.15
C GLN A 12 -14.46 -23.57 -7.67
N LEU A 13 -14.14 -22.50 -8.40
CA LEU A 13 -15.08 -21.78 -9.26
C LEU A 13 -14.50 -21.70 -10.69
N PRO A 14 -15.35 -21.71 -11.74
CA PRO A 14 -14.98 -22.22 -13.05
C PRO A 14 -14.20 -21.21 -13.91
N ALA A 15 -13.34 -21.78 -14.76
CA ALA A 15 -12.58 -21.07 -15.76
C ALA A 15 -13.45 -20.71 -16.98
N GLU A 16 -13.90 -19.46 -17.06
CA GLU A 16 -14.38 -18.85 -18.30
C GLU A 16 -14.44 -17.31 -18.12
N LYS A 17 -13.27 -16.67 -18.20
CA LYS A 17 -13.11 -15.20 -18.42
C LYS A 17 -11.65 -14.75 -18.63
N LYS A 18 -10.81 -15.62 -19.20
CA LYS A 18 -9.45 -15.27 -19.65
C LYS A 18 -9.40 -15.21 -21.17
N GLU A 19 -10.09 -14.24 -21.77
CA GLU A 19 -9.90 -13.95 -23.20
C GLU A 19 -10.30 -12.52 -23.63
N LYS A 20 -10.46 -11.58 -22.68
CA LYS A 20 -10.77 -10.17 -23.01
C LYS A 20 -9.82 -9.11 -22.44
N GLU A 21 -8.73 -9.52 -21.78
CA GLU A 21 -7.72 -8.57 -21.26
C GLU A 21 -6.47 -8.43 -22.13
N THR A 22 -6.34 -9.21 -23.21
CA THR A 22 -5.16 -9.18 -24.09
C THR A 22 -5.30 -8.21 -25.27
N SER A 23 -6.52 -7.79 -25.65
CA SER A 23 -6.75 -6.90 -26.80
C SER A 23 -6.81 -5.41 -26.47
N GLN A 24 -6.57 -5.01 -25.22
CA GLN A 24 -6.63 -3.60 -24.78
C GLN A 24 -5.26 -2.98 -24.48
N LYS A 25 -4.17 -3.75 -24.64
CA LYS A 25 -2.80 -3.28 -24.40
C LYS A 25 -2.02 -2.90 -25.67
N GLU A 26 -2.57 -3.12 -26.86
CA GLU A 26 -1.91 -2.78 -28.13
C GLU A 26 -2.42 -1.48 -28.77
N ALA A 27 -3.53 -0.89 -28.29
CA ALA A 27 -4.10 0.33 -28.88
C ALA A 27 -3.62 1.66 -28.23
N PHE A 28 -2.73 1.62 -27.22
CA PHE A 28 -2.29 2.81 -26.48
C PHE A 28 -0.84 3.23 -26.76
N SER A 29 -0.13 2.51 -27.64
CA SER A 29 1.29 2.79 -27.96
C SER A 29 1.51 3.58 -29.25
N GLU A 30 0.45 3.96 -29.97
CA GLU A 30 0.57 4.48 -31.35
C GLU A 30 0.04 5.92 -31.52
N ARG A 31 -0.08 6.68 -30.43
CA ARG A 31 -0.58 8.08 -30.45
C ARG A 31 0.38 9.15 -29.94
N GLU A 32 1.65 8.82 -29.72
CA GLU A 32 2.69 9.80 -29.30
C GLU A 32 3.96 9.74 -30.16
N ARG A 33 3.82 9.68 -31.48
CA ARG A 33 4.91 9.98 -32.42
C ARG A 33 4.39 10.68 -33.67
N THR A 34 4.01 11.94 -33.55
CA THR A 34 4.03 12.91 -34.67
C THR A 34 3.78 14.30 -34.10
N SER A 35 4.84 15.04 -33.78
CA SER A 35 4.79 16.51 -33.63
C SER A 35 6.20 17.03 -33.33
N GLU A 36 7.06 17.14 -34.35
CA GLU A 36 8.16 18.12 -34.34
C GLU A 36 8.75 18.28 -35.74
N GLY A 37 8.89 19.54 -36.18
CA GLY A 37 9.75 19.96 -37.28
C GLY A 37 9.05 20.35 -38.59
N SER A 38 8.89 21.66 -38.84
CA SER A 38 9.60 22.33 -39.95
C SER A 38 9.21 23.82 -40.05
N THR A 39 10.24 24.67 -40.04
CA THR A 39 10.24 26.12 -40.28
C THR A 39 10.66 26.45 -41.71
N ASN A 40 10.30 27.67 -42.16
CA ASN A 40 10.71 28.41 -43.38
C ASN A 40 9.93 28.06 -44.66
N ASN A 41 9.44 28.96 -45.51
CA ASN A 41 10.01 30.24 -45.98
C ASN A 41 8.95 31.10 -46.74
N LYS A 42 9.04 32.42 -46.54
CA LYS A 42 8.97 33.53 -47.52
C LYS A 42 7.76 33.84 -48.44
N THR A 43 7.53 35.17 -48.48
CA THR A 43 7.29 36.11 -49.61
C THR A 43 5.92 36.74 -49.84
N MET A 44 5.98 38.09 -49.90
CA MET A 44 4.95 39.10 -50.13
C MET A 44 4.40 39.08 -51.57
N LYS A 45 3.18 39.62 -51.75
CA LYS A 45 2.89 40.72 -52.70
C LYS A 45 1.53 41.36 -52.42
N ALA A 46 1.50 42.68 -52.59
CA ALA A 46 0.38 43.61 -52.43
C ALA A 46 -0.54 43.63 -53.68
N GLU A 47 -1.74 44.22 -53.55
CA GLU A 47 -2.30 45.28 -54.43
C GLU A 47 -3.71 45.72 -53.95
N LEU A 48 -4.06 46.94 -54.32
CA LEU A 48 -5.04 47.88 -53.74
C LEU A 48 -6.51 47.69 -54.19
N GLY A 49 -7.45 48.37 -53.51
CA GLY A 49 -8.78 48.65 -54.07
C GLY A 49 -9.81 49.39 -53.20
N TYR A 50 -9.55 50.66 -52.86
CA TYR A 50 -10.45 51.83 -52.69
C TYR A 50 -11.85 51.78 -52.00
N CYS A 51 -11.94 52.65 -50.98
CA CYS A 51 -12.98 53.68 -50.67
C CYS A 51 -14.47 53.34 -50.50
N SER A 52 -15.04 53.73 -49.34
CA SER A 52 -15.79 54.99 -49.21
C SER A 52 -16.12 55.31 -47.74
N LEU A 53 -16.22 56.60 -47.46
CA LEU A 53 -16.08 57.32 -46.20
C LEU A 53 -17.43 57.69 -45.55
N LEU A 54 -17.35 57.82 -44.21
CA LEU A 54 -17.91 58.83 -43.28
C LEU A 54 -19.44 59.03 -43.06
N LEU A 55 -19.92 58.59 -41.89
CA LEU A 55 -20.02 59.29 -40.58
C LEU A 55 -20.30 60.83 -40.49
N LEU A 56 -21.19 61.17 -39.52
CA LEU A 56 -21.27 62.37 -38.62
C LEU A 56 -22.28 63.49 -39.01
N LEU A 57 -23.08 64.18 -38.16
CA LEU A 57 -23.31 64.31 -36.69
C LEU A 57 -24.65 65.06 -36.42
N LEU A 58 -25.21 64.90 -35.20
CA LEU A 58 -25.89 65.83 -34.23
C LEU A 58 -26.63 67.12 -34.74
N THR A 59 -27.74 67.66 -34.18
CA THR A 59 -28.15 68.04 -32.79
C THR A 59 -29.60 68.63 -32.78
N ILE A 60 -30.38 68.44 -31.67
CA ILE A 60 -31.18 69.43 -30.83
C ILE A 60 -32.23 70.35 -31.54
N ASP A 61 -33.43 70.73 -31.05
CA ASP A 61 -34.43 70.39 -30.00
C ASP A 61 -35.71 71.27 -30.30
N VAL A 62 -36.83 70.96 -29.62
CA VAL A 62 -37.83 71.91 -29.03
C VAL A 62 -39.32 71.83 -29.48
N TRP A 63 -40.12 71.43 -28.48
CA TRP A 63 -41.51 71.73 -28.05
C TRP A 63 -42.76 71.29 -28.82
N GLY A 64 -43.57 70.49 -28.11
CA GLY A 64 -44.76 71.05 -27.44
C GLY A 64 -46.05 70.22 -27.57
N GLN A 65 -46.49 69.58 -26.47
CA GLN A 65 -47.90 69.58 -26.01
C GLN A 65 -48.11 68.72 -24.75
N GLN A 66 -48.59 69.38 -23.68
CA GLN A 66 -49.15 68.75 -22.48
C GLN A 66 -50.54 68.19 -22.75
N SER A 67 -50.86 67.01 -22.22
CA SER A 67 -52.24 66.61 -21.90
C SER A 67 -52.31 65.61 -20.72
N ARG A 68 -52.80 66.14 -19.58
CA ARG A 68 -53.55 65.59 -18.42
C ARG A 68 -53.23 64.20 -17.78
N PRO A 69 -53.27 64.09 -16.43
CA PRO A 69 -52.86 62.91 -15.68
C PRO A 69 -53.94 61.81 -15.56
N ARG A 70 -53.50 60.54 -15.52
CA ARG A 70 -54.31 59.35 -15.16
C ARG A 70 -54.13 58.96 -13.68
N PRO A 71 -55.14 58.32 -13.01
CA PRO A 71 -55.10 58.00 -11.58
C PRO A 71 -54.13 56.86 -11.24
N ARG A 72 -53.57 56.90 -10.02
CA ARG A 72 -52.61 55.92 -9.47
C ARG A 72 -53.28 54.55 -9.21
N PRO A 73 -52.58 53.42 -9.44
CA PRO A 73 -53.05 52.08 -9.03
C PRO A 73 -52.94 51.87 -7.50
N LYS A 74 -53.85 51.07 -6.95
CA LYS A 74 -53.87 50.59 -5.55
C LYS A 74 -52.66 49.69 -5.24
N PRO A 75 -52.17 49.65 -3.98
CA PRO A 75 -51.01 48.86 -3.61
C PRO A 75 -51.29 47.34 -3.65
N PRO A 76 -50.33 46.50 -4.04
CA PRO A 76 -50.50 45.05 -4.03
C PRO A 76 -50.42 44.48 -2.62
N THR A 77 -51.38 43.61 -2.31
CA THR A 77 -51.40 42.69 -1.16
C THR A 77 -50.13 41.86 -1.09
N THR A 78 -49.53 41.78 0.10
CA THR A 78 -48.37 40.96 0.46
C THR A 78 -48.62 39.49 0.14
N ARG A 79 -47.99 38.98 -0.94
CA ARG A 79 -47.87 37.55 -1.19
C ARG A 79 -46.88 36.97 -0.18
N ARG A 80 -47.27 35.87 0.50
CA ARG A 80 -46.35 35.01 1.26
C ARG A 80 -45.16 34.61 0.37
N PRO A 81 -43.92 34.56 0.90
CA PRO A 81 -42.78 34.09 0.11
C PRO A 81 -43.03 32.64 -0.34
N PRO A 82 -42.65 32.27 -1.57
CA PRO A 82 -42.75 30.90 -2.03
C PRO A 82 -41.87 30.00 -1.15
N LYS A 83 -42.38 28.80 -0.80
CA LYS A 83 -41.55 27.74 -0.23
C LYS A 83 -40.35 27.56 -1.17
N LYS A 84 -39.12 27.71 -0.64
CA LYS A 84 -37.90 27.34 -1.37
C LYS A 84 -38.02 25.88 -1.77
N GLU A 85 -38.27 25.66 -3.05
CA GLU A 85 -38.00 24.40 -3.72
C GLU A 85 -36.49 24.11 -3.52
N PRO A 86 -36.07 22.87 -3.20
CA PRO A 86 -34.66 22.58 -3.03
C PRO A 86 -33.93 22.94 -4.32
N GLU A 87 -32.90 23.79 -4.22
CA GLU A 87 -32.02 24.07 -5.36
C GLU A 87 -31.53 22.74 -5.94
N PRO A 88 -31.47 22.61 -7.28
CA PRO A 88 -30.89 21.43 -7.92
C PRO A 88 -29.44 21.31 -7.44
N LYS A 89 -29.17 20.32 -6.59
CA LYS A 89 -27.80 19.95 -6.28
C LYS A 89 -27.19 19.51 -7.60
N GLU A 90 -26.15 20.22 -8.06
CA GLU A 90 -25.30 19.76 -9.16
C GLU A 90 -25.07 18.25 -9.01
N PRO A 91 -25.15 17.45 -10.09
CA PRO A 91 -24.98 16.02 -10.00
C PRO A 91 -23.63 15.76 -9.35
N THR A 92 -23.65 15.28 -8.11
CA THR A 92 -22.42 14.89 -7.45
C THR A 92 -21.80 13.80 -8.30
N ASP A 93 -20.52 13.91 -8.66
CA ASP A 93 -19.72 12.92 -9.43
C ASP A 93 -19.69 11.49 -8.83
N PHE A 94 -20.44 11.26 -7.75
CA PHE A 94 -20.45 10.03 -6.98
C PHE A 94 -21.87 9.47 -6.94
N PRO A 95 -22.01 8.14 -7.03
CA PRO A 95 -23.31 7.50 -6.90
C PRO A 95 -23.97 7.80 -5.55
N PRO A 96 -25.31 7.76 -5.48
CA PRO A 96 -26.05 7.98 -4.24
C PRO A 96 -25.69 6.93 -3.19
N VAL A 97 -25.85 7.32 -1.92
CA VAL A 97 -25.67 6.41 -0.77
C VAL A 97 -26.70 5.29 -0.84
N ILE A 98 -26.25 4.06 -0.63
CA ILE A 98 -27.11 2.88 -0.62
C ILE A 98 -27.66 2.72 0.80
N ILE A 99 -28.97 2.91 0.95
CA ILE A 99 -29.68 2.75 2.22
C ILE A 99 -30.07 1.29 2.40
N GLY A 100 -29.86 0.76 3.61
CA GLY A 100 -30.21 -0.61 3.98
C GLY A 100 -31.68 -0.75 4.39
N PRO A 101 -32.17 -1.99 4.56
CA PRO A 101 -33.46 -2.23 5.17
C PRO A 101 -33.49 -1.68 6.61
N PRO A 102 -34.69 -1.38 7.16
CA PRO A 102 -34.83 -0.96 8.54
C PRO A 102 -34.23 -2.00 9.49
N SER A 103 -33.43 -1.54 10.43
CA SER A 103 -32.84 -2.36 11.48
C SER A 103 -33.82 -2.55 12.64
N SER A 104 -33.75 -3.70 13.31
CA SER A 104 -34.41 -3.93 14.61
C SER A 104 -33.78 -3.12 15.75
N PHE A 105 -32.54 -2.64 15.54
CA PHE A 105 -31.83 -1.80 16.50
C PHE A 105 -32.08 -0.32 16.20
N PRO A 106 -32.65 0.47 17.13
CA PRO A 106 -33.04 1.86 16.89
C PRO A 106 -31.84 2.80 16.70
N ASP A 107 -30.68 2.44 17.23
CA ASP A 107 -29.42 3.16 17.13
C ASP A 107 -28.60 2.80 15.88
N CYS A 108 -29.04 1.83 15.07
CA CYS A 108 -28.35 1.44 13.85
C CYS A 108 -28.51 2.50 12.74
N PRO A 109 -27.41 3.00 12.14
CA PRO A 109 -27.48 3.92 11.00
C PRO A 109 -28.24 3.34 9.82
N ARG A 110 -29.08 4.15 9.16
CA ARG A 110 -29.94 3.72 8.04
C ARG A 110 -29.13 3.30 6.82
N GLU A 111 -27.99 3.94 6.65
CA GLU A 111 -27.00 3.66 5.64
C GLU A 111 -26.13 2.44 5.99
N CYS A 112 -26.37 1.72 7.08
CA CYS A 112 -25.63 0.51 7.46
C CYS A 112 -26.56 -0.69 7.71
N LEU A 113 -25.98 -1.83 8.11
CA LEU A 113 -26.69 -3.04 8.53
C LEU A 113 -26.15 -3.51 9.87
N CYS A 114 -27.08 -3.84 10.78
CA CYS A 114 -26.80 -4.41 12.09
C CYS A 114 -27.56 -5.74 12.24
N PRO A 115 -26.95 -6.89 11.93
CA PRO A 115 -27.64 -8.18 12.01
C PRO A 115 -27.91 -8.58 13.46
N ALA A 116 -29.12 -9.10 13.74
CA ALA A 116 -29.49 -9.57 15.07
C ALA A 116 -28.64 -10.74 15.58
N SER A 117 -28.11 -11.57 14.68
CA SER A 117 -27.19 -12.67 15.01
C SER A 117 -25.80 -12.19 15.46
N PHE A 118 -25.40 -10.98 15.07
CA PHE A 118 -24.13 -10.37 15.44
C PHE A 118 -24.35 -8.90 15.84
N PRO A 119 -24.96 -8.65 17.01
CA PRO A 119 -25.43 -7.32 17.40
C PRO A 119 -24.32 -6.27 17.55
N ASN A 120 -23.07 -6.70 17.74
CA ASN A 120 -21.91 -5.85 17.95
C ASN A 120 -21.12 -5.58 16.64
N ALA A 121 -21.62 -6.04 15.50
CA ALA A 121 -21.02 -5.77 14.19
C ALA A 121 -21.85 -4.74 13.41
N LEU A 122 -21.17 -3.74 12.84
CA LEU A 122 -21.75 -2.71 12.01
C LEU A 122 -21.19 -2.80 10.59
N TYR A 123 -22.05 -3.16 9.64
CA TYR A 123 -21.72 -3.36 8.23
C TYR A 123 -22.15 -2.15 7.39
N CYS A 124 -21.18 -1.38 6.94
CA CYS A 124 -21.35 -0.16 6.16
C CYS A 124 -20.54 -0.19 4.84
N GLU A 125 -20.00 -1.35 4.45
CA GLU A 125 -19.16 -1.52 3.27
C GLU A 125 -19.95 -1.50 1.95
N ASN A 126 -19.34 -1.01 0.86
CA ASN A 126 -19.94 -0.96 -0.48
C ASN A 126 -21.24 -0.16 -0.58
N ARG A 127 -21.35 0.97 0.14
CA ARG A 127 -22.58 1.76 0.21
C ARG A 127 -22.46 3.20 -0.29
N ASN A 128 -21.38 3.48 -1.01
CA ASN A 128 -21.06 4.81 -1.55
C ASN A 128 -20.98 5.89 -0.46
N LEU A 129 -20.62 5.50 0.77
CA LEU A 129 -20.52 6.42 1.90
C LEU A 129 -19.41 7.45 1.65
N ARG A 130 -19.66 8.69 2.03
CA ARG A 130 -18.69 9.79 1.89
C ARG A 130 -18.11 10.24 3.22
N LYS A 131 -18.78 9.88 4.31
CA LYS A 131 -18.38 10.18 5.69
C LYS A 131 -18.65 8.95 6.55
N VAL A 132 -17.94 8.86 7.65
CA VAL A 132 -18.20 7.84 8.67
C VAL A 132 -19.54 8.16 9.35
N PRO A 133 -20.50 7.21 9.39
CA PRO A 133 -21.77 7.40 10.09
C PRO A 133 -21.56 7.32 11.60
N VAL A 134 -22.53 7.80 12.39
CA VAL A 134 -22.47 7.70 13.86
C VAL A 134 -22.37 6.23 14.28
N ILE A 135 -21.38 5.89 15.09
CA ILE A 135 -21.13 4.51 15.49
C ILE A 135 -21.88 4.19 16.79
N PRO A 136 -22.75 3.16 16.82
CA PRO A 136 -23.42 2.74 18.03
C PRO A 136 -22.43 2.30 19.12
N PRO A 137 -22.66 2.60 20.40
CA PRO A 137 -21.72 2.31 21.49
C PRO A 137 -21.37 0.83 21.65
N ARG A 138 -22.30 -0.07 21.31
CA ARG A 138 -22.13 -1.53 21.38
C ARG A 138 -21.22 -2.12 20.29
N THR A 139 -20.76 -1.30 19.34
CA THR A 139 -20.04 -1.79 18.16
C THR A 139 -18.63 -2.22 18.53
N HIS A 140 -18.29 -3.48 18.29
CA HIS A 140 -16.94 -4.03 18.42
C HIS A 140 -16.23 -4.11 17.06
N TYR A 141 -17.00 -4.36 15.98
CA TYR A 141 -16.48 -4.62 14.64
C TYR A 141 -17.13 -3.65 13.64
N LEU A 142 -16.33 -2.78 13.05
CA LEU A 142 -16.78 -1.74 12.12
C LEU A 142 -16.24 -1.98 10.71
N TYR A 143 -17.12 -2.18 9.75
CA TYR A 143 -16.79 -2.41 8.34
C TYR A 143 -17.23 -1.21 7.49
N LEU A 144 -16.26 -0.45 6.99
CA LEU A 144 -16.47 0.75 6.17
C LEU A 144 -15.70 0.69 4.83
N GLN A 145 -15.16 -0.48 4.48
CA GLN A 145 -14.37 -0.64 3.27
C GLN A 145 -15.17 -0.43 1.98
N ASN A 146 -14.47 -0.10 0.89
CA ASN A 146 -15.06 0.09 -0.44
C ASN A 146 -16.14 1.19 -0.48
N ASN A 147 -15.80 2.37 0.05
CA ASN A 147 -16.65 3.55 0.03
C ASN A 147 -15.86 4.74 -0.56
N TYR A 148 -16.44 5.94 -0.50
CA TYR A 148 -15.83 7.19 -0.96
C TYR A 148 -15.48 8.12 0.21
N ILE A 149 -15.17 7.56 1.39
CA ILE A 149 -14.84 8.34 2.58
C ILE A 149 -13.51 9.04 2.34
N ASP A 150 -13.48 10.36 2.53
CA ASP A 150 -12.31 11.21 2.23
C ASP A 150 -11.57 11.71 3.48
N SER A 151 -12.24 11.65 4.63
CA SER A 151 -11.77 12.17 5.91
C SER A 151 -12.36 11.37 7.07
N VAL A 152 -11.59 11.26 8.15
CA VAL A 152 -12.02 10.62 9.40
C VAL A 152 -12.03 11.67 10.51
N THR A 153 -13.22 12.05 10.97
CA THR A 153 -13.44 13.00 12.07
C THR A 153 -13.71 12.27 13.38
N ALA A 154 -13.58 12.96 14.51
CA ALA A 154 -13.71 12.35 15.84
C ALA A 154 -15.17 12.12 16.27
N ASP A 155 -16.12 12.94 15.80
CA ASP A 155 -17.51 12.93 16.27
C ASP A 155 -18.22 11.57 16.15
N PRO A 156 -18.09 10.81 15.03
CA PRO A 156 -18.75 9.52 14.89
C PRO A 156 -18.30 8.46 15.89
N PHE A 157 -17.10 8.63 16.47
CA PHE A 157 -16.47 7.67 17.39
C PHE A 157 -16.63 8.04 18.87
N ASN A 158 -17.32 9.14 19.20
CA ASN A 158 -17.39 9.67 20.57
C ASN A 158 -17.82 8.64 21.62
N ASN A 159 -18.76 7.76 21.29
CA ASN A 159 -19.30 6.76 22.21
C ASN A 159 -18.86 5.32 21.87
N ALA A 160 -17.96 5.13 20.90
CA ALA A 160 -17.61 3.82 20.35
C ALA A 160 -16.37 3.22 21.04
N THR A 161 -16.34 3.25 22.37
CA THR A 161 -15.17 2.87 23.19
C THR A 161 -14.88 1.37 23.19
N GLU A 162 -15.86 0.54 22.83
CA GLU A 162 -15.74 -0.92 22.74
C GLU A 162 -15.23 -1.42 21.38
N LEU A 163 -14.91 -0.50 20.45
CA LEU A 163 -14.39 -0.87 19.13
C LEU A 163 -13.07 -1.61 19.26
N LYS A 164 -13.03 -2.81 18.68
CA LYS A 164 -11.84 -3.65 18.58
C LYS A 164 -11.29 -3.60 17.17
N TRP A 165 -12.14 -3.68 16.15
CA TRP A 165 -11.73 -3.71 14.74
C TRP A 165 -12.38 -2.59 13.94
N VAL A 166 -11.57 -1.85 13.19
CA VAL A 166 -12.03 -0.81 12.26
C VAL A 166 -11.43 -1.07 10.89
N ASN A 167 -12.30 -1.32 9.90
CA ASN A 167 -11.92 -1.49 8.50
C ASN A 167 -12.35 -0.30 7.65
N LEU A 168 -11.38 0.53 7.28
CA LEU A 168 -11.51 1.70 6.40
C LEU A 168 -10.78 1.49 5.06
N GLY A 169 -10.45 0.24 4.71
CA GLY A 169 -9.69 -0.06 3.50
C GLY A 169 -10.42 0.31 2.21
N ASN A 170 -9.68 0.63 1.15
CA ASN A 170 -10.24 0.96 -0.17
C ASN A 170 -11.27 2.11 -0.10
N ASN A 171 -10.81 3.26 0.40
CA ASN A 171 -11.56 4.51 0.46
C ASN A 171 -10.73 5.62 -0.22
N ARG A 172 -11.05 6.90 0.02
CA ARG A 172 -10.30 8.06 -0.50
C ARG A 172 -9.72 8.92 0.61
N ILE A 173 -9.41 8.32 1.77
CA ILE A 173 -9.05 9.05 2.99
C ILE A 173 -7.72 9.77 2.79
N ARG A 174 -7.75 11.10 2.93
CA ARG A 174 -6.58 11.99 2.84
C ARG A 174 -6.16 12.54 4.19
N SER A 175 -7.12 12.74 5.09
CA SER A 175 -6.91 13.37 6.39
C SER A 175 -7.62 12.61 7.50
N ILE A 176 -6.98 12.59 8.67
CA ILE A 176 -7.53 12.01 9.89
C ILE A 176 -7.34 13.05 10.99
N GLU A 177 -8.41 13.32 11.73
CA GLU A 177 -8.34 14.23 12.86
C GLU A 177 -7.52 13.61 14.01
N LYS A 178 -6.65 14.42 14.65
CA LYS A 178 -5.60 13.94 15.58
C LYS A 178 -6.12 13.14 16.77
N GLN A 179 -7.37 13.34 17.18
CA GLN A 179 -7.95 12.79 18.41
C GLN A 179 -8.84 11.56 18.17
N VAL A 180 -9.02 11.11 16.93
CA VAL A 180 -9.92 9.99 16.59
C VAL A 180 -9.52 8.72 17.34
N PHE A 181 -8.28 8.29 17.18
CA PHE A 181 -7.82 7.01 17.70
C PHE A 181 -7.55 7.01 19.21
N GLN A 182 -7.43 8.20 19.83
CA GLN A 182 -7.36 8.32 21.29
C GLN A 182 -8.68 7.93 21.97
N LYS A 183 -9.80 8.05 21.25
CA LYS A 183 -11.13 7.66 21.74
C LYS A 183 -11.40 6.16 21.66
N LEU A 184 -10.46 5.39 21.09
CA LEU A 184 -10.61 3.95 20.83
C LEU A 184 -9.56 3.15 21.63
N PRO A 185 -9.64 3.13 22.98
CA PRO A 185 -8.62 2.52 23.82
C PRO A 185 -8.49 1.01 23.63
N ASN A 186 -9.56 0.34 23.21
CA ASN A 186 -9.65 -1.12 23.04
C ASN A 186 -9.40 -1.58 21.59
N LEU A 187 -8.95 -0.68 20.70
CA LEU A 187 -8.75 -1.00 19.29
C LEU A 187 -7.53 -1.92 19.13
N LEU A 188 -7.77 -3.09 18.53
CA LEU A 188 -6.76 -4.12 18.27
C LEU A 188 -6.35 -4.15 16.79
N HIS A 189 -7.28 -3.90 15.87
CA HIS A 189 -7.02 -3.99 14.44
C HIS A 189 -7.51 -2.75 13.68
N LEU A 190 -6.59 -2.11 12.97
CA LEU A 190 -6.87 -0.96 12.13
C LEU A 190 -6.43 -1.23 10.68
N TYR A 191 -7.40 -1.23 9.79
CA TYR A 191 -7.18 -1.44 8.36
C TYR A 191 -7.47 -0.15 7.59
N MET A 192 -6.45 0.46 6.99
CA MET A 192 -6.57 1.66 6.15
C MET A 192 -5.80 1.53 4.84
N GLN A 193 -5.56 0.30 4.38
CA GLN A 193 -4.92 0.04 3.09
C GLN A 193 -5.73 0.62 1.92
N ARG A 194 -5.06 0.95 0.80
CA ARG A 194 -5.70 1.53 -0.41
C ARG A 194 -6.46 2.82 -0.09
N ASN A 195 -5.77 3.80 0.48
CA ASN A 195 -6.27 5.15 0.72
C ASN A 195 -5.27 6.18 0.14
N LEU A 196 -5.39 7.45 0.53
CA LEU A 196 -4.57 8.55 0.04
C LEU A 196 -3.77 9.22 1.17
N LEU A 197 -3.44 8.46 2.23
CA LEU A 197 -2.72 8.96 3.39
C LEU A 197 -1.29 9.34 3.02
N LYS A 198 -0.83 10.51 3.49
CA LYS A 198 0.55 11.00 3.30
C LYS A 198 1.45 10.79 4.51
N GLU A 199 0.87 10.50 5.67
CA GLU A 199 1.58 10.24 6.91
C GLU A 199 0.91 9.11 7.70
N VAL A 200 1.69 8.44 8.55
CA VAL A 200 1.15 7.48 9.51
C VAL A 200 0.24 8.23 10.50
N PRO A 201 -0.96 7.71 10.80
CA PRO A 201 -1.87 8.38 11.71
C PRO A 201 -1.26 8.59 13.11
N SER A 202 -1.48 9.76 13.69
CA SER A 202 -0.98 10.08 15.03
C SER A 202 -1.85 9.47 16.13
N ASN A 203 -1.26 9.23 17.31
CA ASN A 203 -1.97 8.86 18.54
C ASN A 203 -2.79 7.56 18.42
N LEU A 204 -2.25 6.60 17.67
CA LEU A 204 -2.75 5.24 17.62
C LEU A 204 -2.67 4.60 19.01
N PRO A 205 -3.63 3.74 19.39
CA PRO A 205 -3.69 3.13 20.71
C PRO A 205 -2.55 2.14 20.94
N ALA A 206 -2.09 2.03 22.18
CA ALA A 206 -0.94 1.19 22.54
C ALA A 206 -1.23 -0.32 22.43
N GLY A 207 -2.49 -0.73 22.61
CA GLY A 207 -2.92 -2.13 22.52
C GLY A 207 -3.18 -2.62 21.08
N LEU A 208 -2.77 -1.85 20.06
CA LEU A 208 -2.97 -2.23 18.66
C LEU A 208 -2.10 -3.44 18.31
N GLU A 209 -2.72 -4.49 17.78
CA GLU A 209 -2.07 -5.75 17.38
C GLU A 209 -1.76 -5.80 15.87
N GLN A 210 -2.62 -5.18 15.04
CA GLN A 210 -2.45 -5.13 13.59
C GLN A 210 -2.72 -3.75 13.02
N LEU A 211 -1.76 -3.25 12.24
CA LEU A 211 -1.86 -1.99 11.53
C LEU A 211 -1.56 -2.20 10.04
N ARG A 212 -2.58 -2.00 9.19
CA ARG A 212 -2.43 -2.10 7.73
C ARG A 212 -2.62 -0.73 7.08
N LEU A 213 -1.52 -0.21 6.52
CA LEU A 213 -1.43 1.09 5.85
C LEU A 213 -0.91 0.95 4.42
N SER A 214 -0.93 -0.26 3.85
CA SER A 214 -0.37 -0.52 2.53
C SER A 214 -1.14 0.17 1.39
N ARG A 215 -0.47 0.45 0.27
CA ARG A 215 -1.03 1.14 -0.90
C ARG A 215 -1.63 2.51 -0.52
N ASN A 216 -0.83 3.33 0.16
CA ASN A 216 -1.12 4.73 0.44
C ASN A 216 -0.05 5.59 -0.25
N GLN A 217 0.10 6.84 0.18
CA GLN A 217 1.15 7.76 -0.29
C GLN A 217 2.02 8.22 0.87
N ILE A 218 2.23 7.35 1.87
CA ILE A 218 2.91 7.70 3.11
C ILE A 218 4.38 7.96 2.81
N SER A 219 4.81 9.19 3.03
CA SER A 219 6.23 9.57 2.98
C SER A 219 6.75 10.04 4.33
N LYS A 220 5.88 10.26 5.32
CA LYS A 220 6.26 10.76 6.64
C LYS A 220 5.79 9.83 7.74
N ILE A 221 6.71 9.49 8.65
CA ILE A 221 6.40 8.81 9.90
C ILE A 221 6.89 9.72 11.03
N ALA A 222 5.96 10.20 11.87
CA ALA A 222 6.33 11.05 12.98
C ALA A 222 7.24 10.31 13.97
N PRO A 223 8.24 10.96 14.58
CA PRO A 223 9.02 10.37 15.65
C PRO A 223 8.10 9.86 16.76
N GLY A 224 8.25 8.60 17.12
CA GLY A 224 7.42 7.97 18.15
C GLY A 224 5.99 7.62 17.72
N ALA A 225 5.67 7.62 16.42
CA ALA A 225 4.37 7.18 15.91
C ALA A 225 3.96 5.78 16.39
N PHE A 226 4.95 4.93 16.71
CA PHE A 226 4.74 3.56 17.19
C PHE A 226 5.19 3.35 18.65
N ASN A 227 5.39 4.43 19.42
CA ASN A 227 5.82 4.31 20.82
C ASN A 227 4.79 3.51 21.65
N LYS A 228 5.30 2.71 22.59
CA LYS A 228 4.51 1.88 23.52
C LYS A 228 3.61 0.81 22.88
N MET A 229 3.66 0.60 21.55
CA MET A 229 2.88 -0.44 20.86
C MET A 229 3.54 -1.82 20.97
N LYS A 230 3.64 -2.32 22.20
CA LYS A 230 4.33 -3.59 22.48
C LYS A 230 3.60 -4.80 21.90
N ASP A 231 2.28 -4.70 21.77
CA ASP A 231 1.40 -5.79 21.33
C ASP A 231 1.25 -5.87 19.80
N LEU A 232 1.82 -4.90 19.06
CA LEU A 232 1.75 -4.88 17.61
C LEU A 232 2.52 -6.06 17.01
N ALA A 233 1.79 -6.99 16.42
CA ALA A 233 2.34 -8.20 15.79
C ALA A 233 2.55 -8.01 14.28
N LEU A 234 1.76 -7.16 13.62
CA LEU A 234 1.84 -6.92 12.18
C LEU A 234 1.79 -5.43 11.84
N LEU A 235 2.83 -4.97 11.14
CA LEU A 235 2.90 -3.64 10.54
C LEU A 235 3.08 -3.74 9.02
N ASP A 236 2.04 -3.36 8.28
CA ASP A 236 2.04 -3.39 6.82
C ASP A 236 2.06 -1.98 6.22
N LEU A 237 3.22 -1.58 5.71
CA LEU A 237 3.50 -0.30 5.05
C LEU A 237 3.86 -0.50 3.57
N HIS A 238 3.55 -1.66 2.99
CA HIS A 238 3.89 -1.94 1.59
C HIS A 238 3.25 -0.95 0.61
N HIS A 239 3.97 -0.61 -0.46
CA HIS A 239 3.49 0.29 -1.52
C HIS A 239 3.16 1.67 -0.98
N ASN A 240 4.18 2.35 -0.49
CA ASN A 240 4.14 3.73 0.00
C ASN A 240 5.34 4.51 -0.59
N LYS A 241 5.69 5.66 -0.01
CA LYS A 241 6.76 6.55 -0.47
C LYS A 241 7.79 6.79 0.63
N ILE A 242 8.08 5.75 1.44
CA ILE A 242 8.97 5.85 2.60
C ILE A 242 10.42 5.79 2.13
N SER A 243 11.22 6.81 2.47
CA SER A 243 12.69 6.81 2.30
C SER A 243 13.40 6.76 3.64
N ASP A 244 14.71 6.48 3.62
CA ASP A 244 15.55 6.36 4.83
C ASP A 244 15.54 7.65 5.67
N SER A 245 15.50 8.82 5.01
CA SER A 245 15.42 10.14 5.66
C SER A 245 14.15 10.35 6.49
N ASN A 246 13.09 9.59 6.21
CA ASN A 246 11.82 9.66 6.92
C ASN A 246 11.68 8.57 8.00
N LEU A 247 12.61 7.61 8.06
CA LEU A 247 12.68 6.62 9.12
C LEU A 247 13.63 7.08 10.21
N ALA A 248 13.07 7.57 11.32
CA ALA A 248 13.86 7.86 12.50
C ALA A 248 14.56 6.58 13.01
N LYS A 249 15.82 6.70 13.47
CA LYS A 249 16.68 5.58 13.90
C LYS A 249 16.01 4.60 14.86
N ASN A 250 15.08 5.07 15.69
CA ASN A 250 14.43 4.29 16.75
C ASN A 250 12.92 4.13 16.52
N ILE A 251 12.45 4.20 15.28
CA ILE A 251 11.02 4.22 15.00
C ILE A 251 10.32 2.89 15.36
N PHE A 252 11.03 1.76 15.30
CA PHE A 252 10.47 0.42 15.57
C PHE A 252 10.84 -0.15 16.95
N LYS A 253 11.62 0.56 17.78
CA LYS A 253 12.25 -0.01 19.00
C LYS A 253 11.28 -0.60 20.03
N ASP A 254 10.05 -0.07 20.09
CA ASP A 254 9.06 -0.42 21.12
C ASP A 254 8.14 -1.57 20.67
N LEU A 255 8.25 -2.02 19.41
CA LEU A 255 7.41 -3.05 18.80
C LEU A 255 7.85 -4.47 19.21
N LYS A 256 7.86 -4.74 20.52
CA LYS A 256 8.50 -5.93 21.09
C LYS A 256 7.92 -7.26 20.61
N ASN A 257 6.63 -7.33 20.29
CA ASN A 257 5.98 -8.54 19.79
C ASN A 257 5.80 -8.55 18.27
N LEU A 258 6.50 -7.69 17.53
CA LEU A 258 6.36 -7.62 16.08
C LEU A 258 6.82 -8.95 15.45
N VAL A 259 5.92 -9.58 14.70
CA VAL A 259 6.17 -10.82 13.97
C VAL A 259 6.48 -10.52 12.51
N GLN A 260 5.77 -9.55 11.92
CA GLN A 260 5.89 -9.22 10.51
C GLN A 260 6.01 -7.71 10.30
N LEU A 261 7.08 -7.32 9.59
CA LEU A 261 7.28 -5.97 9.07
C LEU A 261 7.32 -6.01 7.54
N ASN A 262 6.38 -5.30 6.92
CA ASN A 262 6.33 -5.18 5.46
C ASN A 262 6.58 -3.74 5.02
N LEU A 263 7.74 -3.50 4.43
CA LEU A 263 8.20 -2.24 3.85
C LEU A 263 8.47 -2.37 2.34
N ALA A 264 7.98 -3.44 1.70
CA ALA A 264 8.14 -3.64 0.26
C ALA A 264 7.49 -2.52 -0.58
N HIS A 265 7.99 -2.27 -1.78
CA HIS A 265 7.54 -1.19 -2.68
C HIS A 265 7.57 0.17 -1.99
N ASN A 266 8.74 0.56 -1.50
CA ASN A 266 9.03 1.90 -1.02
C ASN A 266 10.27 2.43 -1.75
N ILE A 267 10.93 3.45 -1.20
CA ILE A 267 12.10 4.10 -1.81
C ILE A 267 13.29 4.10 -0.83
N LEU A 268 13.43 3.01 -0.07
CA LEU A 268 14.52 2.82 0.89
C LEU A 268 15.83 2.56 0.14
N ARG A 269 16.91 3.26 0.48
CA ARG A 269 18.26 2.95 -0.01
C ARG A 269 19.10 2.20 1.02
N LYS A 270 18.66 2.18 2.27
CA LYS A 270 19.35 1.51 3.38
C LYS A 270 18.43 0.54 4.10
N MET A 271 19.02 -0.46 4.75
CA MET A 271 18.31 -1.33 5.66
C MET A 271 17.73 -0.54 6.85
N PRO A 272 16.48 -0.80 7.29
CA PRO A 272 15.90 -0.09 8.43
C PRO A 272 16.67 -0.39 9.72
N ALA A 273 17.02 0.63 10.49
CA ALA A 273 17.74 0.43 11.75
C ALA A 273 16.80 0.01 12.90
N ASN A 274 17.34 -0.74 13.88
CA ASN A 274 16.70 -1.07 15.15
C ASN A 274 15.31 -1.72 14.99
N ILE A 275 15.18 -2.64 14.03
CA ILE A 275 14.05 -3.55 13.95
C ILE A 275 14.11 -4.50 15.17
N PRO A 276 12.98 -4.77 15.84
CA PRO A 276 12.91 -5.75 16.93
C PRO A 276 13.40 -7.13 16.49
N ASN A 277 14.17 -7.76 17.35
CA ASN A 277 14.75 -9.08 17.19
C ASN A 277 13.73 -10.24 17.33
N SER A 278 12.47 -9.92 17.64
CA SER A 278 11.36 -10.86 17.71
C SER A 278 10.74 -11.19 16.35
N ILE A 279 11.04 -10.42 15.30
CA ILE A 279 10.39 -10.60 14.00
C ILE A 279 10.70 -11.96 13.37
N SER A 280 9.72 -12.49 12.65
CA SER A 280 9.86 -13.70 11.83
C SER A 280 9.87 -13.41 10.34
N GLN A 281 9.30 -12.27 9.92
CA GLN A 281 9.12 -11.93 8.52
C GLN A 281 9.53 -10.48 8.25
N LEU A 282 10.53 -10.30 7.39
CA LEU A 282 11.00 -9.00 6.93
C LEU A 282 10.87 -8.90 5.41
N PHE A 283 9.97 -8.02 4.95
CA PHE A 283 9.75 -7.81 3.51
C PHE A 283 10.21 -6.42 3.10
N LEU A 284 11.20 -6.38 2.22
CA LEU A 284 11.87 -5.19 1.69
C LEU A 284 11.98 -5.23 0.16
N ASP A 285 11.18 -6.08 -0.50
CA ASP A 285 11.13 -6.17 -1.96
C ASP A 285 10.89 -4.81 -2.62
N LYS A 286 11.43 -4.60 -3.83
CA LYS A 286 11.17 -3.42 -4.66
C LYS A 286 11.47 -2.11 -3.91
N ASN A 287 12.67 -2.02 -3.38
CA ASN A 287 13.27 -0.79 -2.84
C ASN A 287 14.53 -0.46 -3.67
N ASN A 288 15.38 0.42 -3.16
CA ASN A 288 16.65 0.81 -3.77
C ASN A 288 17.83 0.47 -2.86
N ILE A 289 17.74 -0.62 -2.08
CA ILE A 289 18.74 -0.97 -1.07
C ILE A 289 20.05 -1.40 -1.75
N GLU A 290 21.14 -0.76 -1.39
CA GLU A 290 22.47 -0.98 -1.99
C GLU A 290 23.37 -1.86 -1.10
N GLU A 291 23.21 -1.78 0.22
CA GLU A 291 24.06 -2.47 1.19
C GLU A 291 23.28 -2.97 2.41
N ILE A 292 23.78 -4.04 3.01
CA ILE A 292 23.34 -4.55 4.31
C ILE A 292 24.45 -4.31 5.34
N PRO A 293 24.15 -3.65 6.48
CA PRO A 293 25.15 -3.43 7.53
C PRO A 293 25.75 -4.73 8.08
N GLN A 294 26.98 -4.67 8.57
CA GLN A 294 27.62 -5.79 9.24
C GLN A 294 26.82 -6.23 10.48
N ASN A 295 26.69 -7.54 10.67
CA ASN A 295 25.95 -8.16 11.78
C ASN A 295 24.47 -7.75 11.87
N TYR A 296 23.86 -7.25 10.78
CA TYR A 296 22.49 -6.75 10.79
C TYR A 296 21.48 -7.75 11.35
N PHE A 297 21.60 -9.03 11.00
CA PHE A 297 20.68 -10.08 11.44
C PHE A 297 21.15 -10.87 12.69
N LYS A 298 22.27 -10.49 13.32
CA LYS A 298 22.93 -11.31 14.35
C LYS A 298 22.02 -11.64 15.54
N ASP A 299 21.20 -10.69 15.97
CA ASP A 299 20.38 -10.83 17.18
C ASP A 299 18.94 -11.31 16.90
N PHE A 300 18.61 -11.62 15.63
CA PHE A 300 17.26 -12.00 15.24
C PHE A 300 16.99 -13.46 15.59
N SER A 301 16.23 -13.65 16.67
CA SER A 301 16.01 -14.97 17.27
C SER A 301 14.95 -15.84 16.56
N ASN A 302 14.07 -15.25 15.75
CA ASN A 302 12.93 -15.95 15.13
C ASN A 302 12.80 -15.72 13.62
N LEU A 303 13.80 -15.11 12.98
CA LEU A 303 13.71 -14.65 11.60
C LEU A 303 13.72 -15.82 10.61
N ALA A 304 12.58 -16.09 10.01
CA ALA A 304 12.37 -17.22 9.12
C ALA A 304 12.28 -16.83 7.63
N PHE A 305 11.80 -15.61 7.33
CA PHE A 305 11.57 -15.15 5.96
C PHE A 305 12.17 -13.76 5.73
N VAL A 306 13.08 -13.66 4.77
CA VAL A 306 13.67 -12.39 4.34
C VAL A 306 13.44 -12.22 2.84
N ARG A 307 12.81 -11.10 2.48
CA ARG A 307 12.61 -10.74 1.07
C ARG A 307 13.25 -9.42 0.72
N LEU A 308 14.15 -9.47 -0.25
CA LEU A 308 14.97 -8.36 -0.75
C LEU A 308 14.99 -8.35 -2.29
N ASN A 309 13.98 -8.92 -2.97
CA ASN A 309 13.97 -8.93 -4.42
C ASN A 309 13.86 -7.51 -4.99
N TYR A 310 14.34 -7.27 -6.22
CA TYR A 310 14.27 -5.96 -6.87
C TYR A 310 14.87 -4.86 -5.99
N ASN A 311 16.12 -5.05 -5.57
CA ASN A 311 16.95 -4.03 -4.92
C ASN A 311 18.23 -3.84 -5.75
N GLN A 312 19.19 -3.09 -5.22
CA GLN A 312 20.45 -2.77 -5.90
C GLN A 312 21.64 -3.44 -5.20
N LEU A 313 21.42 -4.61 -4.59
CA LEU A 313 22.47 -5.31 -3.85
C LEU A 313 23.56 -5.81 -4.80
N THR A 314 24.81 -5.61 -4.39
CA THR A 314 26.02 -6.13 -5.05
C THR A 314 26.84 -6.93 -4.05
N ASP A 315 27.79 -7.74 -4.53
CA ASP A 315 28.69 -8.51 -3.66
C ASP A 315 29.45 -7.62 -2.65
N LYS A 316 29.76 -6.37 -3.02
CA LYS A 316 30.40 -5.39 -2.12
C LYS A 316 29.47 -4.88 -1.02
N GLY A 317 28.18 -4.80 -1.31
CA GLY A 317 27.15 -4.37 -0.35
C GLY A 317 26.71 -5.48 0.60
N LEU A 318 27.22 -6.71 0.43
CA LEU A 318 26.89 -7.86 1.27
C LEU A 318 28.08 -8.28 2.14
N PRO A 319 28.02 -8.09 3.46
CA PRO A 319 29.01 -8.67 4.37
C PRO A 319 29.01 -10.20 4.26
N LYS A 320 30.19 -10.82 4.24
CA LYS A 320 30.37 -12.25 3.93
C LYS A 320 29.45 -13.18 4.73
N MET A 321 29.26 -12.92 6.02
CA MET A 321 28.48 -13.78 6.93
C MET A 321 27.06 -13.27 7.21
N VAL A 322 26.56 -12.29 6.45
CA VAL A 322 25.33 -11.57 6.79
C VAL A 322 24.09 -12.47 6.81
N PHE A 323 24.03 -13.50 5.94
CA PHE A 323 22.95 -14.48 5.88
C PHE A 323 23.26 -15.79 6.61
N ASN A 324 24.28 -15.80 7.48
CA ASN A 324 24.54 -16.93 8.37
C ASN A 324 23.57 -16.90 9.56
N ILE A 325 22.30 -17.21 9.30
CA ILE A 325 21.18 -17.12 10.24
C ILE A 325 20.57 -18.53 10.37
N SER A 326 20.70 -19.16 11.54
CA SER A 326 20.24 -20.55 11.75
C SER A 326 18.73 -20.72 11.72
N THR A 327 17.97 -19.64 11.90
CA THR A 327 16.51 -19.63 11.91
C THR A 327 15.89 -19.32 10.54
N LEU A 328 16.71 -18.89 9.58
CA LEU A 328 16.25 -18.47 8.26
C LEU A 328 15.90 -19.69 7.40
N LEU A 329 14.67 -19.72 6.90
CA LEU A 329 14.16 -20.82 6.05
C LEU A 329 14.08 -20.40 4.59
N ASP A 330 13.72 -19.14 4.32
CA ASP A 330 13.44 -18.66 2.97
C ASP A 330 14.10 -17.29 2.72
N LEU A 331 15.00 -17.26 1.74
CA LEU A 331 15.76 -16.09 1.35
C LEU A 331 15.52 -15.73 -0.12
N HIS A 332 15.02 -14.53 -0.32
CA HIS A 332 14.73 -13.99 -1.64
C HIS A 332 15.62 -12.79 -1.98
N LEU A 333 16.49 -12.98 -2.98
CA LEU A 333 17.46 -12.01 -3.50
C LEU A 333 17.38 -11.84 -5.02
N ALA A 334 16.26 -12.23 -5.64
CA ALA A 334 16.07 -12.14 -7.08
C ALA A 334 16.06 -10.68 -7.58
N HIS A 335 16.44 -10.45 -8.84
CA HIS A 335 16.48 -9.10 -9.41
C HIS A 335 17.35 -8.14 -8.57
N ASN A 336 18.59 -8.53 -8.30
CA ASN A 336 19.64 -7.68 -7.75
C ASN A 336 20.82 -7.65 -8.73
N ASN A 337 21.98 -7.16 -8.30
CA ASN A 337 23.19 -7.05 -9.12
C ASN A 337 24.33 -7.89 -8.52
N LEU A 338 24.00 -9.09 -8.01
CA LEU A 338 24.96 -10.04 -7.43
C LEU A 338 25.75 -10.74 -8.52
N THR A 339 27.05 -10.92 -8.30
CA THR A 339 27.96 -11.63 -9.22
C THR A 339 28.38 -13.01 -8.71
N SER A 340 28.08 -13.31 -7.44
CA SER A 340 28.32 -14.59 -6.80
C SER A 340 27.14 -14.99 -5.90
N VAL A 341 27.06 -16.30 -5.60
CA VAL A 341 26.10 -16.81 -4.60
C VAL A 341 26.61 -16.42 -3.21
N PRO A 342 25.85 -15.66 -2.39
CA PRO A 342 26.30 -15.29 -1.06
C PRO A 342 26.35 -16.51 -0.13
N PHE A 343 27.22 -16.46 0.88
CA PHE A 343 27.23 -17.49 1.92
C PHE A 343 25.94 -17.44 2.75
N PHE A 344 25.38 -18.62 3.06
CA PHE A 344 24.17 -18.78 3.87
C PHE A 344 24.32 -19.94 4.85
N ASN A 345 23.46 -19.97 5.88
CA ASN A 345 23.47 -21.04 6.89
C ASN A 345 22.94 -22.37 6.32
N SER A 346 23.44 -23.50 6.82
CA SER A 346 23.01 -24.85 6.42
C SER A 346 21.51 -25.13 6.62
N HIS A 347 20.81 -24.37 7.47
CA HIS A 347 19.38 -24.55 7.75
C HIS A 347 18.46 -23.96 6.67
N LEU A 348 18.98 -23.15 5.74
CA LEU A 348 18.17 -22.52 4.70
C LEU A 348 17.51 -23.57 3.80
N GLU A 349 16.21 -23.44 3.55
CA GLU A 349 15.44 -24.39 2.71
C GLU A 349 15.23 -23.87 1.29
N HIS A 350 14.96 -22.57 1.12
CA HIS A 350 14.69 -21.95 -0.19
C HIS A 350 15.60 -20.74 -0.44
N LEU A 351 16.24 -20.73 -1.60
CA LEU A 351 17.08 -19.64 -2.06
C LEU A 351 16.68 -19.19 -3.47
N HIS A 352 16.25 -17.94 -3.58
CA HIS A 352 15.89 -17.30 -4.84
C HIS A 352 16.94 -16.27 -5.25
N LEU A 353 17.67 -16.55 -6.33
CA LEU A 353 18.74 -15.72 -6.89
C LEU A 353 18.54 -15.43 -8.39
N ASN A 354 17.34 -15.70 -8.93
CA ASN A 354 17.05 -15.46 -10.34
C ASN A 354 17.21 -13.98 -10.72
N ASN A 355 17.59 -13.74 -11.98
CA ASN A 355 17.81 -12.41 -12.54
C ASN A 355 18.85 -11.59 -11.75
N ASN A 356 20.01 -12.18 -11.50
CA ASN A 356 21.23 -11.49 -11.05
C ASN A 356 22.30 -11.57 -12.17
N ASN A 357 23.56 -11.26 -11.86
CA ASN A 357 24.68 -11.35 -12.79
C ASN A 357 25.66 -12.47 -12.40
N ILE A 358 25.16 -13.58 -11.84
CA ILE A 358 26.01 -14.67 -11.35
C ILE A 358 26.59 -15.44 -12.53
N GLU A 359 27.91 -15.49 -12.64
CA GLU A 359 28.62 -16.16 -13.75
C GLU A 359 29.03 -17.60 -13.40
N ARG A 360 29.29 -17.86 -12.12
CA ARG A 360 29.76 -19.15 -11.63
C ARG A 360 29.30 -19.41 -10.20
N ILE A 361 29.21 -20.68 -9.86
CA ILE A 361 28.91 -21.16 -8.51
C ILE A 361 30.13 -21.93 -8.03
N ASN A 362 30.64 -21.59 -6.85
CA ASN A 362 31.72 -22.33 -6.22
C ASN A 362 31.17 -23.19 -5.09
N GLY A 363 31.03 -24.51 -5.31
CA GLY A 363 30.49 -25.42 -4.31
C GLY A 363 31.30 -25.42 -3.02
N THR A 364 32.62 -25.21 -3.08
CA THR A 364 33.45 -25.10 -1.87
C THR A 364 33.18 -23.87 -1.00
N GLU A 365 32.60 -22.80 -1.56
CA GLU A 365 32.27 -21.58 -0.83
C GLU A 365 30.86 -21.60 -0.25
N ILE A 366 29.91 -22.23 -0.95
CA ILE A 366 28.51 -22.29 -0.51
C ILE A 366 28.21 -23.54 0.31
N CYS A 367 29.01 -24.59 0.16
CA CYS A 367 28.88 -25.78 0.99
C CYS A 367 29.35 -25.45 2.41
N PRO A 368 28.49 -25.58 3.43
CA PRO A 368 28.88 -25.29 4.82
C PRO A 368 29.89 -26.30 5.37
N PHE A 369 30.13 -27.40 4.64
CA PHE A 369 31.09 -28.45 4.98
C PHE A 369 32.40 -28.25 4.24
N THR A 370 33.49 -28.08 5.00
CA THR A 370 34.83 -28.30 4.43
C THR A 370 35.13 -29.80 4.44
N PRO A 371 35.83 -30.35 3.43
CA PRO A 371 36.18 -31.77 3.35
C PRO A 371 36.94 -32.34 4.57
N PHE A 372 37.44 -31.49 5.47
CA PHE A 372 38.14 -31.89 6.69
C PHE A 372 37.22 -32.22 7.87
N THR A 373 35.91 -31.98 7.75
CA THR A 373 34.90 -32.37 8.77
C THR A 373 34.29 -33.76 8.52
N LEU A 374 34.83 -34.50 7.55
CA LEU A 374 34.42 -35.87 7.19
C LEU A 374 34.68 -36.93 8.30
N SER A 375 35.20 -36.55 9.46
CA SER A 375 35.60 -37.50 10.50
C SER A 375 34.59 -37.67 11.65
N GLU A 376 33.55 -36.85 11.77
CA GLU A 376 32.58 -37.00 12.88
C GLU A 376 31.13 -36.87 12.36
N ASP A 377 30.42 -38.00 12.38
CA ASP A 377 28.97 -38.16 12.20
C ASP A 377 28.31 -37.68 10.89
N VAL A 378 28.61 -38.41 9.81
CA VAL A 378 27.90 -38.36 8.51
C VAL A 378 26.38 -38.66 8.61
N ASN A 379 25.90 -39.10 9.78
CA ASN A 379 24.52 -39.53 10.03
C ASN A 379 23.74 -38.63 10.99
N ASP A 380 24.28 -37.50 11.45
CA ASP A 380 23.47 -36.55 12.23
C ASP A 380 22.57 -35.72 11.29
N PRO A 381 21.24 -35.92 11.32
CA PRO A 381 20.29 -35.18 10.48
C PRO A 381 20.29 -33.67 10.76
N ASP A 382 20.82 -33.21 11.90
CA ASP A 382 20.93 -31.77 12.21
C ASP A 382 22.11 -31.08 11.52
N HIS A 383 23.08 -31.85 11.01
CA HIS A 383 24.22 -31.29 10.30
C HIS A 383 23.98 -31.21 8.77
N VAL A 384 23.10 -32.01 8.19
CA VAL A 384 22.90 -32.00 6.72
C VAL A 384 22.33 -30.66 6.21
N PRO A 385 22.90 -30.05 5.15
CA PRO A 385 22.34 -28.84 4.56
C PRO A 385 20.90 -29.06 4.08
N ARG A 386 19.98 -28.20 4.50
CA ARG A 386 18.53 -28.34 4.32
C ARG A 386 17.99 -27.72 3.04
N LEU A 387 18.85 -27.20 2.16
CA LEU A 387 18.44 -26.54 0.93
C LEU A 387 17.66 -27.51 0.03
N ARG A 388 16.42 -27.15 -0.29
CA ARG A 388 15.46 -27.92 -1.09
C ARG A 388 15.17 -27.30 -2.44
N TYR A 389 15.27 -25.98 -2.52
CA TYR A 389 14.94 -25.21 -3.72
C TYR A 389 15.99 -24.13 -3.98
N LEU A 390 16.59 -24.18 -5.16
CA LEU A 390 17.55 -23.18 -5.63
C LEU A 390 17.10 -22.63 -6.98
N ARG A 391 16.85 -21.33 -7.04
CA ARG A 391 16.40 -20.66 -8.27
C ARG A 391 17.45 -19.68 -8.77
N LEU A 392 17.95 -19.92 -9.98
CA LEU A 392 19.09 -19.23 -10.60
C LEU A 392 18.81 -18.77 -12.04
N ASP A 393 17.58 -18.91 -12.55
CA ASP A 393 17.23 -18.51 -13.91
C ASP A 393 17.51 -17.04 -14.21
N GLY A 394 17.93 -16.73 -15.43
CA GLY A 394 18.24 -15.36 -15.85
C GLY A 394 19.56 -14.80 -15.27
N ASN A 395 20.48 -15.67 -14.84
CA ASN A 395 21.88 -15.34 -14.57
C ASN A 395 22.78 -15.66 -15.78
N HIS A 396 24.08 -15.40 -15.68
CA HIS A 396 25.09 -15.70 -16.71
C HIS A 396 25.78 -17.05 -16.48
N LEU A 397 25.04 -18.02 -15.95
CA LEU A 397 25.56 -19.36 -15.68
C LEU A 397 25.68 -20.18 -16.96
N THR A 398 26.77 -20.91 -17.09
CA THR A 398 26.93 -21.95 -18.11
C THR A 398 26.66 -23.31 -17.45
N PRO A 399 25.60 -24.03 -17.84
CA PRO A 399 25.38 -25.40 -17.37
C PRO A 399 26.54 -26.33 -17.75
N PRO A 400 26.76 -27.42 -17.00
CA PRO A 400 25.96 -27.91 -15.87
C PRO A 400 26.32 -27.25 -14.53
N ILE A 401 25.43 -27.37 -13.54
CA ILE A 401 25.76 -27.02 -12.15
C ILE A 401 26.90 -27.92 -11.67
N PRO A 402 27.93 -27.36 -10.99
CA PRO A 402 29.03 -28.14 -10.44
C PRO A 402 28.56 -29.30 -9.55
N LEU A 403 29.17 -30.47 -9.73
CA LEU A 403 28.76 -31.70 -9.05
C LEU A 403 28.93 -31.62 -7.52
N ASP A 404 29.93 -30.86 -7.05
CA ASP A 404 30.15 -30.60 -5.63
C ASP A 404 28.97 -29.87 -4.97
N VAL A 405 28.27 -28.98 -5.68
CA VAL A 405 27.03 -28.35 -5.22
C VAL A 405 25.94 -29.39 -5.04
N ILE A 406 25.73 -30.25 -6.04
CA ILE A 406 24.70 -31.30 -6.02
C ILE A 406 24.98 -32.30 -4.89
N MET A 407 26.25 -32.66 -4.68
CA MET A 407 26.67 -33.59 -3.65
C MET A 407 26.58 -33.00 -2.23
N CYS A 408 26.78 -31.70 -2.08
CA CYS A 408 26.66 -31.00 -0.81
C CYS A 408 25.19 -30.89 -0.36
N PHE A 409 24.30 -30.46 -1.26
CA PHE A 409 22.89 -30.24 -0.95
C PHE A 409 22.03 -31.45 -1.36
N ARG A 410 22.16 -32.57 -0.63
CA ARG A 410 21.47 -33.83 -0.96
C ARG A 410 19.94 -33.75 -0.90
N HIS A 411 19.38 -32.76 -0.20
CA HIS A 411 17.95 -32.49 -0.14
C HIS A 411 17.44 -31.58 -1.26
N LEU A 412 18.30 -31.16 -2.18
CA LEU A 412 17.93 -30.27 -3.28
C LEU A 412 17.04 -31.02 -4.28
N HIS A 413 15.76 -30.66 -4.34
CA HIS A 413 14.77 -31.33 -5.19
C HIS A 413 14.59 -30.61 -6.53
N SER A 414 14.85 -29.30 -6.57
CA SER A 414 14.62 -28.48 -7.75
C SER A 414 15.70 -27.41 -7.87
N ILE A 415 16.35 -27.39 -9.02
CA ILE A 415 17.21 -26.30 -9.48
C ILE A 415 16.61 -25.74 -10.76
N VAL A 416 16.36 -24.45 -10.78
CA VAL A 416 15.87 -23.74 -11.97
C VAL A 416 17.00 -22.84 -12.47
N ILE A 417 17.41 -22.98 -13.72
CA ILE A 417 18.55 -22.28 -14.36
C ILE A 417 18.10 -21.75 -15.71
#